data_AF-A0A0D0BI57-F1
#
_entry.id   AF-A0A0D0BI57-F1
#
_cell.length_a   1.000
_cell.length_b   1.000
_cell.length_c   1.000
_cell.angle_alpha   90.00
_cell.angle_beta   90.00
_cell.angle_gamma   90.00
#
_symmetry.space_group_name_H-M   'P 1'
#
loop_
_entity.id
_entity.type
_entity.pdbx_description
1 polymer ?
#
loop_
_entity_poly.entity_id
_entity_poly.type
_entity_poly.pdbx_seq_one_letter_code
_entity_poly.pdbx_strand_id
1 'polypeptide(L)'
;IVPVDPETFSRMQQSNEPLVAYRCELQEGGCGMFVEGTTRAVSAHLRGHGITGSDTASTRCTWGGCSKILKRGSMTRHILTHLGVKVRCSVCGVVMCRHDRLHAHFTSSEQCHSASVDIVDGPRGRFL
;
A
#
# COMPACT_ATOMS: atom_id res chain seq x y z
N ILE A 1 14.71 8.44 16.50
CA ILE A 1 14.81 7.43 15.42
C ILE A 1 13.39 7.02 15.06
N VAL A 2 13.01 7.07 13.78
CA VAL A 2 11.67 6.61 13.35
C VAL A 2 11.70 5.08 13.26
N PRO A 3 10.80 4.34 13.93
CA PRO A 3 10.77 2.89 13.82
C PRO A 3 10.18 2.48 12.46
N VAL A 4 11.04 1.99 11.56
CA VAL A 4 10.66 1.57 10.21
C VAL A 4 10.57 0.05 10.17
N ASP A 5 9.54 -0.48 9.49
CA ASP A 5 9.40 -1.91 9.27
C ASP A 5 10.67 -2.51 8.63
N PRO A 6 11.18 -3.67 9.09
CA PRO A 6 12.46 -4.20 8.62
C PRO A 6 12.55 -4.42 7.10
N GLU A 7 11.45 -4.81 6.45
CA GLU A 7 11.44 -4.97 4.99
C GLU A 7 11.48 -3.61 4.29
N THR A 8 10.73 -2.63 4.82
CA THR A 8 10.77 -1.24 4.33
C THR A 8 12.18 -0.67 4.49
N PHE A 9 12.81 -0.87 5.65
CA PHE A 9 14.18 -0.41 5.92
C PHE A 9 15.21 -1.04 4.99
N SER A 10 15.10 -2.35 4.74
CA SER A 10 16.01 -3.06 3.83
C SER A 10 15.94 -2.49 2.41
N ARG A 11 14.74 -2.08 1.96
CA ARG A 11 14.57 -1.41 0.68
C ARG A 11 15.12 0.01 0.65
N MET A 12 14.96 0.78 1.74
CA MET A 12 15.58 2.09 1.87
C MET A 12 17.09 2.01 1.67
N GLN A 13 17.75 0.97 2.21
CA GLN A 13 19.19 0.82 2.07
C GLN A 13 19.63 0.42 0.65
N GLN A 14 18.75 -0.19 -0.14
CA GLN A 14 19.05 -0.65 -1.50
C GLN A 14 18.74 0.41 -2.57
N SER A 15 17.94 1.42 -2.24
CA SER A 15 17.53 2.48 -3.16
C SER A 15 18.01 3.82 -2.63
N ASN A 16 18.67 4.60 -3.46
CA ASN A 16 19.10 5.96 -3.08
C ASN A 16 17.95 6.99 -3.19
N GLU A 17 16.71 6.52 -3.39
CA GLU A 17 15.51 7.34 -3.49
C GLU A 17 14.82 7.48 -2.12
N PRO A 18 14.41 8.69 -1.73
CA PRO A 18 13.61 8.89 -0.53
C PRO A 18 12.28 8.16 -0.67
N LEU A 19 11.90 7.37 0.34
CA LEU A 19 10.63 6.67 0.33
C LEU A 19 9.60 7.33 1.22
N VAL A 20 8.33 7.11 0.88
CA VAL A 20 7.19 7.57 1.68
C VAL A 20 6.64 6.39 2.48
N ALA A 21 6.63 6.54 3.80
CA ALA A 21 6.12 5.54 4.73
C ALA A 21 5.00 6.09 5.60
N TYR A 22 4.16 5.18 6.08
CA TYR A 22 2.93 5.48 6.79
C TYR A 22 2.94 4.76 8.13
N ARG A 23 2.52 5.45 9.19
CA ARG A 23 2.39 4.85 10.52
C ARG A 23 1.28 3.80 10.48
N CYS A 24 1.58 2.58 10.93
CA CYS A 24 0.58 1.53 11.04
C CYS A 24 -0.41 1.84 12.18
N GLU A 25 -1.70 1.86 11.84
CA GLU A 25 -2.82 2.08 12.77
C GLU A 25 -3.64 0.82 13.01
N LEU A 26 -3.08 -0.35 12.71
CA LEU A 26 -3.75 -1.63 12.95
C LEU A 26 -3.70 -1.99 14.44
N GLN A 27 -4.83 -2.45 14.99
CA GLN A 27 -5.06 -2.75 16.42
C GLN A 27 -5.12 -1.50 17.31
N GLU A 28 -5.69 -1.64 18.51
CA GLU A 28 -5.79 -0.52 19.46
C GLU A 28 -4.40 -0.01 19.85
N GLY A 29 -4.13 1.27 19.59
CA GLY A 29 -2.85 1.93 19.84
C GLY A 29 -1.87 1.96 18.65
N GLY A 30 -2.11 1.14 17.62
CA GLY A 30 -1.20 0.99 16.47
C GLY A 30 0.13 0.33 16.86
N CYS A 31 0.77 -0.36 15.91
CA CYS A 31 2.03 -1.06 16.20
C CYS A 31 3.26 -0.15 16.26
N GLY A 32 3.07 1.14 15.93
CA GLY A 32 4.11 2.16 15.98
C GLY A 32 5.06 2.17 14.77
N MET A 33 5.09 1.11 13.97
CA MET A 33 5.99 0.99 12.82
C MET A 33 5.52 1.83 11.63
N PHE A 34 6.49 2.35 10.88
CA PHE A 34 6.28 2.98 9.58
C PHE A 34 6.50 1.97 8.46
N VAL A 35 5.52 1.88 7.57
CA VAL A 35 5.47 0.90 6.48
C VAL A 35 5.31 1.64 5.16
N GLU A 36 6.06 1.24 4.14
CA GLU A 36 5.92 1.81 2.81
C GLU A 36 4.55 1.48 2.19
N GLY A 37 4.01 2.42 1.42
CA GLY A 37 2.70 2.33 0.77
C GLY A 37 2.57 1.32 -0.38
N THR A 38 3.39 0.26 -0.42
CA THR A 38 3.34 -0.75 -1.50
C THR A 38 2.63 -2.03 -1.07
N THR A 39 2.02 -2.73 -2.05
CA THR A 39 1.40 -4.05 -1.81
C THR A 39 2.38 -5.02 -1.15
N ARG A 40 3.66 -5.02 -1.57
CA ARG A 40 4.69 -5.91 -1.02
C ARG A 40 4.96 -5.62 0.46
N ALA A 41 5.34 -4.37 0.77
CA ALA A 41 5.69 -3.97 2.13
C ALA A 41 4.51 -4.13 3.10
N VAL A 42 3.31 -3.70 2.70
CA VAL A 42 2.11 -3.87 3.52
C VAL A 42 1.79 -5.35 3.73
N SER A 43 1.82 -6.18 2.68
CA SER A 43 1.53 -7.62 2.80
C SER A 43 2.48 -8.32 3.76
N ALA A 44 3.77 -7.98 3.72
CA ALA A 44 4.76 -8.53 4.64
C ALA A 44 4.53 -8.07 6.07
N HIS A 45 4.31 -6.76 6.27
CA HIS A 45 4.04 -6.18 7.58
C HIS A 45 2.81 -6.81 8.25
N LEU A 46 1.72 -7.03 7.50
CA LEU A 46 0.49 -7.64 8.03
C LEU A 46 0.71 -9.07 8.56
N ARG A 47 1.75 -9.79 8.11
CA ARG A 47 2.09 -11.10 8.68
C ARG A 47 2.52 -10.99 10.14
N GLY A 48 3.23 -9.90 10.50
CA GLY A 48 3.58 -9.58 11.89
C GLY A 48 2.36 -9.32 12.79
N HIS A 49 1.21 -9.02 12.17
CA HIS A 49 -0.08 -8.88 12.85
C HIS A 49 -0.92 -10.15 12.88
N GLY A 50 -0.35 -11.29 12.52
CA GLY A 50 -1.07 -12.57 12.47
C GLY A 50 -2.06 -12.67 11.32
N ILE A 51 -2.11 -11.70 10.40
CA ILE A 51 -2.93 -11.76 9.18
C ILE A 51 -2.20 -12.67 8.19
N THR A 52 -2.34 -13.96 8.46
CA THR A 52 -1.71 -15.07 7.75
C THR A 52 -2.77 -16.12 7.39
N GLY A 53 -2.37 -17.17 6.68
CA GLY A 53 -3.29 -18.24 6.27
C GLY A 53 -3.94 -18.03 4.90
N SER A 54 -4.98 -18.82 4.64
CA SER A 54 -5.66 -18.92 3.34
C SER A 54 -6.24 -17.58 2.89
N ASP A 55 -6.14 -17.29 1.59
CA ASP A 55 -6.73 -16.10 0.97
C ASP A 55 -8.26 -16.03 1.08
N THR A 56 -8.92 -17.16 1.36
CA THR A 56 -10.37 -17.23 1.58
C THR A 56 -10.80 -16.97 3.02
N ALA A 57 -9.88 -17.04 3.98
CA ALA A 57 -10.18 -16.77 5.38
C ALA A 57 -10.60 -15.31 5.55
N SER A 58 -11.66 -15.08 6.32
CA SER A 58 -12.17 -13.73 6.57
C SER A 58 -11.62 -13.18 7.87
N THR A 59 -11.20 -11.93 7.86
CA THR A 59 -10.67 -11.22 9.03
C THR A 59 -11.23 -9.81 9.06
N ARG A 60 -11.49 -9.31 10.27
CA ARG A 60 -11.93 -7.93 10.48
C ARG A 60 -10.72 -7.00 10.42
N CYS A 61 -10.77 -5.98 9.57
CA CYS A 61 -9.83 -4.88 9.62
C CYS A 61 -10.13 -4.05 10.86
N THR A 62 -9.09 -3.64 11.60
CA THR A 62 -9.17 -2.77 12.79
C THR A 62 -8.41 -1.46 12.62
N TRP A 63 -7.99 -1.14 11.39
CA TRP A 63 -7.18 0.04 11.10
C TRP A 63 -7.91 1.33 11.47
N GLY A 64 -7.38 2.10 12.43
CA GLY A 64 -7.96 3.39 12.82
C GLY A 64 -9.46 3.32 13.16
N GLY A 65 -9.92 2.20 13.74
CA GLY A 65 -11.33 1.97 14.05
C GLY A 65 -12.19 1.45 12.87
N CYS A 66 -11.58 1.08 11.74
CA CYS A 66 -12.27 0.35 10.69
C CYS A 66 -12.86 -0.96 11.24
N SER A 67 -13.95 -1.45 10.65
CA SER A 67 -14.65 -2.66 11.07
C SER A 67 -15.03 -3.58 9.90
N LYS A 68 -14.51 -3.31 8.69
CA LYS A 68 -14.81 -4.09 7.49
C LYS A 68 -14.28 -5.52 7.64
N ILE A 69 -15.11 -6.51 7.30
CA ILE A 69 -14.71 -7.91 7.20
C ILE A 69 -14.31 -8.18 5.75
N LEU A 70 -13.08 -8.64 5.55
CA LEU A 70 -12.54 -8.94 4.23
C LEU A 70 -11.89 -10.31 4.21
N LYS A 71 -11.86 -10.91 3.02
CA LYS A 71 -10.97 -12.03 2.72
C LYS A 71 -9.51 -11.59 2.88
N ARG A 72 -8.65 -12.47 3.41
CA ARG A 72 -7.22 -12.22 3.61
C ARG A 72 -6.53 -11.76 2.33
N GLY A 73 -6.84 -12.37 1.19
CA GLY A 73 -6.28 -11.95 -0.12
C GLY A 73 -6.65 -10.52 -0.55
N SER A 74 -7.67 -9.93 0.06
CA SER A 74 -8.09 -8.54 -0.17
C SER A 74 -7.62 -7.56 0.91
N MET A 75 -7.06 -8.05 2.02
CA MET A 75 -6.71 -7.21 3.17
C MET A 75 -5.63 -6.19 2.82
N THR A 76 -4.54 -6.61 2.16
CA THR A 76 -3.46 -5.69 1.74
C THR A 76 -3.98 -4.53 0.90
N ARG A 77 -4.81 -4.83 -0.11
CA ARG A 77 -5.43 -3.80 -0.97
C ARG A 77 -6.34 -2.89 -0.17
N HIS A 78 -7.08 -3.45 0.78
CA HIS A 78 -7.93 -2.65 1.66
C HIS A 78 -7.10 -1.70 2.52
N ILE A 79 -5.98 -2.13 3.09
CA ILE A 79 -5.11 -1.26 3.89
C ILE A 79 -4.56 -0.09 3.06
N LEU A 80 -4.18 -0.31 1.79
CA LEU A 80 -3.76 0.79 0.89
C LEU A 80 -4.82 1.89 0.75
N THR A 81 -6.11 1.56 0.91
CA THR A 81 -7.19 2.58 0.89
C THR A 81 -7.15 3.51 2.10
N HIS A 82 -6.70 3.02 3.26
CA HIS A 82 -6.50 3.86 4.45
C HIS A 82 -5.26 4.74 4.33
N LEU A 83 -4.22 4.23 3.68
CA LEU A 83 -3.00 5.00 3.40
C LEU A 83 -3.27 6.12 2.39
N GLY A 84 -4.29 5.97 1.54
CA GLY A 84 -4.61 6.93 0.48
C GLY A 84 -3.70 6.80 -0.75
N VAL A 85 -2.91 5.72 -0.83
CA VAL A 85 -2.00 5.45 -1.95
C VAL A 85 -2.80 5.14 -3.20
N LYS A 86 -2.47 5.83 -4.30
CA LYS A 86 -3.07 5.66 -5.61
C LYS A 86 -1.98 5.49 -6.66
N VAL A 87 -2.40 5.25 -7.90
CA VAL A 87 -1.50 5.22 -9.05
C VAL A 87 -1.96 6.19 -10.13
N ARG A 88 -1.01 6.72 -10.85
CA ARG A 88 -1.22 7.71 -11.91
C ARG A 88 -0.56 7.24 -13.20
N CYS A 89 -1.27 7.44 -14.31
CA CYS A 89 -0.68 7.30 -15.64
C CYS A 89 0.33 8.42 -15.86
N SER A 90 1.57 8.11 -16.20
CA SER A 90 2.60 9.13 -16.46
C SER A 90 2.34 9.98 -17.70
N VAL A 91 1.46 9.52 -18.62
CA VAL A 91 1.13 10.24 -19.85
C VAL A 91 -0.10 11.14 -19.68
N CYS A 92 -1.28 10.58 -19.38
CA CYS A 92 -2.51 11.37 -19.30
C CYS A 92 -2.84 11.90 -17.89
N GLY A 93 -2.08 11.47 -16.87
CA GLY A 93 -2.30 11.90 -15.49
C GLY A 93 -3.53 11.31 -14.80
N VAL A 94 -4.27 10.37 -15.43
CA VAL A 94 -5.43 9.74 -14.80
C VAL A 94 -5.00 9.02 -13.52
N VAL A 95 -5.72 9.28 -12.42
CA VAL A 95 -5.45 8.68 -11.12
C VAL A 95 -6.46 7.57 -10.84
N MET A 96 -5.96 6.38 -10.53
CA MET A 96 -6.75 5.21 -10.20
C MET A 96 -6.31 4.63 -8.86
N CYS A 97 -7.21 3.93 -8.16
CA CYS A 97 -6.88 3.36 -6.86
C CYS A 97 -6.00 2.09 -6.93
N ARG A 98 -5.74 1.53 -8.12
CA ARG A 98 -5.13 0.20 -8.29
C ARG A 98 -4.33 0.06 -9.59
N HIS A 99 -3.25 -0.72 -9.53
CA HIS A 99 -2.39 -1.04 -10.68
C HIS A 99 -3.14 -1.74 -11.81
N ASP A 100 -3.97 -2.76 -11.51
CA ASP A 100 -4.66 -3.53 -12.56
C ASP A 100 -5.64 -2.68 -13.37
N ARG A 101 -6.26 -1.68 -12.72
CA ARG A 101 -7.12 -0.71 -13.41
C ARG A 101 -6.31 0.19 -14.33
N LEU A 102 -5.11 0.59 -13.89
CA LEU A 102 -4.22 1.44 -14.68
C LEU A 102 -3.59 0.68 -15.86
N HIS A 103 -3.25 -0.60 -15.69
CA HIS A 103 -2.83 -1.46 -16.80
C HIS A 103 -3.95 -1.68 -17.82
N ALA A 104 -5.19 -1.92 -17.38
CA ALA A 104 -6.33 -1.97 -18.29
C ALA A 104 -6.57 -0.64 -19.02
N HIS A 105 -6.23 0.49 -18.38
CA HIS A 105 -6.21 1.79 -19.04
C HIS A 105 -5.14 1.86 -20.14
N PHE A 106 -3.93 1.36 -19.93
CA PHE A 106 -2.89 1.31 -20.98
C PHE A 106 -3.32 0.48 -22.20
N THR A 107 -4.04 -0.62 -21.98
CA THR A 107 -4.52 -1.46 -23.09
C THR A 107 -5.70 -0.85 -23.85
N SER A 108 -6.50 0.00 -23.19
CA SER A 108 -7.73 0.57 -23.78
C SER A 108 -7.53 2.00 -24.32
N SER A 109 -6.39 2.62 -24.05
CA SER A 109 -6.08 3.99 -24.45
C SER A 109 -4.90 4.02 -25.41
N GLU A 110 -5.15 4.37 -26.67
CA GLU A 110 -4.13 4.55 -27.71
C GLU A 110 -2.99 5.47 -27.26
N GLN A 111 -3.32 6.56 -26.56
CA GLN A 111 -2.35 7.56 -26.11
C GLN A 111 -1.49 7.09 -24.94
N CYS A 112 -1.92 6.07 -24.20
CA CYS A 112 -1.27 5.63 -22.96
C CYS A 112 -0.73 4.20 -23.04
N HIS A 113 -0.59 3.62 -24.23
CA HIS A 113 -0.17 2.24 -24.41
C HIS A 113 1.23 1.95 -23.84
N SER A 114 2.15 2.92 -23.95
CA SER A 114 3.51 2.86 -23.42
C SER A 114 3.69 3.64 -22.11
N ALA A 115 2.61 4.04 -21.46
CA ALA A 115 2.70 4.80 -20.22
C ALA A 115 3.28 3.95 -19.09
N SER A 116 3.95 4.63 -18.16
CA SER A 116 4.44 4.04 -16.91
C SER A 116 3.47 4.35 -15.76
N VAL A 117 3.64 3.60 -14.67
CA VAL A 117 2.86 3.78 -13.44
C VAL A 117 3.65 4.65 -12.48
N ASP A 118 3.11 5.81 -12.14
CA ASP A 118 3.60 6.63 -11.03
C ASP A 118 2.80 6.33 -9.77
N ILE A 119 3.48 6.22 -8.63
CA ILE A 119 2.82 6.14 -7.33
C ILE A 119 2.39 7.54 -6.90
N VAL A 120 1.15 7.66 -6.44
CA VAL A 120 0.64 8.86 -5.79
C VAL A 120 0.50 8.56 -4.32
N ASP A 121 1.39 9.14 -3.53
CA ASP A 121 1.37 8.99 -2.08
C ASP A 121 0.15 9.63 -1.45
N GLY A 122 -0.33 9.01 -0.38
CA GLY A 122 -1.46 9.51 0.39
C GLY A 122 -1.05 10.57 1.41
N PRO A 123 -2.04 11.28 1.96
CA PRO A 123 -1.83 12.52 2.72
C PRO A 123 -1.13 12.34 4.08
N ARG A 124 -1.09 11.11 4.60
CA ARG A 124 -0.44 10.78 5.89
C ARG A 124 0.97 10.20 5.71
N GLY A 125 1.47 10.15 4.48
CA GLY A 125 2.81 9.66 4.17
C GLY A 125 3.88 10.61 4.70
N ARG A 126 4.98 10.05 5.19
CA ARG A 126 6.16 10.78 5.63
C ARG A 126 7.37 10.33 4.81
N PHE A 127 8.15 11.29 4.31
CA PHE A 127 9.46 11.03 3.72
C PHE A 127 10.44 10.55 4.80
N LEU A 128 11.07 9.41 4.56
CA LEU A 128 12.07 8.79 5.43
C LEU A 128 13.43 8.68 4.76
#